data_AF-A0A523QXT2-F1
#
_entry.id   AF-A0A523QXT2-F1
#
_cell.length_a   1.000
_cell.length_b   1.000
_cell.length_c   1.000
_cell.angle_alpha   90.00
_cell.angle_beta   90.00
_cell.angle_gamma   90.00
#
_symmetry.space_group_name_H-M   'P 1'
#
loop_
_entity.id
_entity.type
_entity.pdbx_description
1 polymer ?
#
loop_
_entity_poly.entity_id
_entity_poly.type
_entity_poly.pdbx_seq_one_letter_code
_entity_poly.pdbx_strand_id
1 'polypeptide(L)'
;MNYGVIECSINCPKCDSPVMLNGPLEKAHCERCQSDTDVPHEYWKGILENILEEVKNELKEGEGSNSSIFGMFKTTLLYGRLKPRCEECKTYFEVNEGLSEAYVHKCSECGCSIEISPCPSWLKKIYPAIKLLVNADVKSSSGKEPPAISGPIVFSCPKCGGALTIDGMDRLVPCEYCGVNVYLPDDLWLRLHPAKTKERWFIGFE
;
A
#
# COMPACT_ATOMS: atom_id res chain seq x y z
N MET A 1 7.68 21.06 -13.15
CA MET A 1 6.61 20.10 -12.80
C MET A 1 6.12 20.35 -11.38
N ASN A 2 4.83 20.10 -11.10
CA ASN A 2 4.25 20.10 -9.75
C ASN A 2 4.35 18.70 -9.13
N TYR A 3 4.40 18.65 -7.80
CA TYR A 3 4.41 17.39 -7.07
C TYR A 3 3.39 17.39 -5.94
N GLY A 4 2.55 16.35 -5.93
CA GLY A 4 1.66 16.04 -4.82
C GLY A 4 2.19 14.83 -4.07
N VAL A 5 2.28 14.93 -2.75
CA VAL A 5 2.48 13.76 -1.87
C VAL A 5 1.13 13.18 -1.48
N ILE A 6 1.04 11.86 -1.41
CA ILE A 6 -0.16 11.12 -1.03
C ILE A 6 0.21 10.04 -0.04
N GLU A 7 -0.64 9.87 0.96
CA GLU A 7 -0.62 8.76 1.90
C GLU A 7 -2.07 8.27 2.07
N CYS A 8 -2.38 7.04 1.68
CA CYS A 8 -3.76 6.58 1.53
C CYS A 8 -3.97 5.19 2.15
N SER A 9 -5.10 5.00 2.83
CA SER A 9 -5.56 3.68 3.24
C SER A 9 -7.08 3.58 3.16
N ILE A 10 -7.56 2.38 2.90
CA ILE A 10 -8.99 2.03 2.95
C ILE A 10 -9.25 1.01 4.05
N ASN A 11 -10.49 0.88 4.50
CA ASN A 11 -10.90 -0.28 5.29
C ASN A 11 -11.22 -1.46 4.38
N CYS A 12 -10.73 -2.64 4.73
CA CYS A 12 -11.08 -3.90 4.06
C CYS A 12 -12.60 -4.14 4.15
N PRO A 13 -13.32 -4.32 3.03
CA PRO A 13 -14.76 -4.59 3.06
C PRO A 13 -15.17 -5.92 3.69
N LYS A 14 -14.22 -6.82 3.98
CA LYS A 14 -14.47 -8.14 4.58
C LYS A 14 -14.24 -8.19 6.08
N CYS A 15 -13.25 -7.48 6.61
CA CYS A 15 -12.87 -7.56 8.02
C CYS A 15 -12.61 -6.20 8.69
N ASP A 16 -12.95 -5.09 8.02
CA ASP A 16 -12.80 -3.70 8.46
C ASP A 16 -11.38 -3.27 8.85
N SER A 17 -10.39 -4.14 8.63
CA SER A 17 -9.01 -3.85 8.97
C SER A 17 -8.39 -2.88 7.94
N PRO A 18 -7.49 -1.99 8.36
CA PRO A 18 -6.85 -1.06 7.44
C PRO A 18 -6.07 -1.78 6.34
N VAL A 19 -6.17 -1.29 5.11
CA VAL A 19 -5.41 -1.74 3.94
C VAL A 19 -4.72 -0.52 3.34
N MET A 20 -3.40 -0.58 3.23
CA MET A 20 -2.58 0.53 2.74
C MET A 20 -2.61 0.58 1.22
N LEU A 21 -2.85 1.76 0.67
CA LEU A 21 -2.78 2.04 -0.76
C LEU A 21 -1.52 2.88 -1.03
N ASN A 22 -0.37 2.22 -1.10
CA ASN A 22 0.94 2.83 -1.32
C ASN A 22 1.18 3.18 -2.81
N GLY A 23 0.12 3.41 -3.59
CA GLY A 23 0.16 3.74 -5.00
C GLY A 23 -1.21 3.58 -5.66
N PRO A 24 -1.34 3.93 -6.95
CA PRO A 24 -2.59 3.79 -7.70
C PRO A 24 -2.78 2.32 -8.10
N LEU A 25 -3.20 1.50 -7.13
CA LEU A 25 -3.41 0.05 -7.29
C LEU A 25 -4.78 -0.24 -7.88
N GLU A 26 -4.90 -1.23 -8.76
CA GLU A 26 -6.19 -1.72 -9.28
C GLU A 26 -6.82 -2.77 -8.34
N LYS A 27 -6.01 -3.34 -7.45
CA LYS A 27 -6.43 -4.30 -6.43
C LYS A 27 -5.54 -4.16 -5.20
N ALA A 28 -6.16 -4.25 -4.03
CA ALA A 28 -5.50 -4.18 -2.74
C ALA A 28 -5.71 -5.48 -1.96
N HIS A 29 -4.62 -6.00 -1.38
CA HIS A 29 -4.63 -7.21 -0.58
C HIS A 29 -4.74 -6.88 0.91
N CYS A 30 -5.58 -7.61 1.65
CA CYS A 30 -5.71 -7.43 3.09
C CYS A 30 -4.91 -8.48 3.87
N GLU A 31 -3.79 -8.08 4.47
CA GLU A 31 -2.91 -9.02 5.20
C GLU A 31 -3.61 -9.76 6.35
N ARG A 32 -4.64 -9.16 6.96
CA ARG A 32 -5.33 -9.75 8.10
C ARG A 32 -6.29 -10.88 7.74
N CYS A 33 -7.02 -10.75 6.62
CA CYS A 33 -8.03 -11.74 6.21
C CYS A 33 -7.72 -12.40 4.86
N GLN A 34 -6.63 -11.98 4.21
CA GLN A 34 -6.13 -12.46 2.92
C GLN A 34 -7.13 -12.30 1.76
N SER A 35 -8.14 -11.44 1.91
CA SER A 35 -9.07 -11.13 0.83
C SER A 35 -8.51 -10.03 -0.07
N ASP A 36 -8.64 -10.22 -1.37
CA ASP A 36 -8.42 -9.18 -2.35
C ASP A 36 -9.64 -8.26 -2.46
N THR A 37 -9.39 -6.97 -2.66
CA THR A 37 -10.41 -5.96 -2.95
C THR A 37 -10.04 -5.22 -4.22
N ASP A 38 -10.93 -5.24 -5.21
CA ASP A 38 -10.73 -4.42 -6.41
C ASP A 38 -10.85 -2.94 -6.04
N VAL A 39 -9.94 -2.13 -6.58
CA VAL A 39 -9.90 -0.68 -6.39
C VAL A 39 -10.15 -0.04 -7.76
N PRO A 40 -11.41 0.33 -8.07
CA PRO A 40 -11.78 0.78 -9.39
C PRO A 40 -11.09 2.07 -9.81
N HIS A 41 -10.88 2.26 -11.12
CA HIS A 41 -10.29 3.50 -11.64
C HIS A 41 -11.11 4.75 -11.28
N GLU A 42 -12.44 4.64 -11.20
CA GLU A 42 -13.32 5.74 -10.77
C GLU A 42 -13.09 6.15 -9.30
N TYR A 43 -12.66 5.22 -8.44
CA TYR A 43 -12.23 5.57 -7.09
C TYR A 43 -10.99 6.47 -7.13
N TRP A 44 -9.97 6.07 -7.90
CA TRP A 44 -8.77 6.90 -8.07
C TRP A 44 -9.05 8.23 -8.73
N LYS A 45 -9.97 8.28 -9.69
CA LYS A 45 -10.43 9.52 -10.29
C LYS A 45 -11.00 10.47 -9.24
N GLY A 46 -11.96 10.02 -8.43
CA GLY A 46 -12.55 10.85 -7.39
C GLY A 46 -11.55 11.34 -6.34
N ILE A 47 -10.54 10.51 -5.99
CA ILE A 47 -9.48 10.90 -5.06
C ILE A 47 -8.53 11.94 -5.69
N LEU A 48 -8.05 11.69 -6.91
CA LEU A 48 -6.99 12.48 -7.52
C LEU A 48 -7.48 13.82 -8.08
N GLU A 49 -8.74 13.93 -8.51
CA GLU A 49 -9.29 15.17 -9.08
C GLU A 49 -9.10 16.36 -8.14
N ASN A 50 -9.58 16.24 -6.90
CA ASN A 50 -9.47 17.30 -5.90
C ASN A 50 -8.02 17.54 -5.48
N ILE A 51 -7.23 16.47 -5.30
CA ILE A 51 -5.82 16.58 -4.88
C ILE A 51 -5.02 17.38 -5.90
N LEU A 52 -5.14 17.06 -7.18
CA LEU A 52 -4.34 17.71 -8.22
C LEU A 52 -4.70 19.19 -8.36
N GLU A 53 -5.98 19.53 -8.26
CA GLU A 53 -6.46 20.91 -8.30
C GLU A 53 -5.94 21.73 -7.11
N GLU A 54 -6.12 21.22 -5.89
CA GLU A 54 -5.67 21.91 -4.66
C GLU A 54 -4.15 22.03 -4.60
N VAL A 55 -3.41 20.98 -4.92
CA VAL A 55 -1.94 21.00 -4.94
C VAL A 55 -1.41 22.04 -5.94
N LYS A 56 -2.09 22.22 -7.08
CA LYS A 56 -1.67 23.16 -8.11
C LYS A 56 -2.02 24.60 -7.76
N ASN A 57 -3.25 24.84 -7.32
CA ASN A 57 -3.86 26.16 -7.29
C ASN A 57 -3.99 26.76 -5.89
N GLU A 58 -4.05 25.94 -4.84
CA GLU A 58 -4.40 26.39 -3.49
C GLU A 58 -3.26 26.23 -2.48
N LEU A 59 -2.56 25.10 -2.52
CA LEU A 59 -1.52 24.77 -1.54
C LEU A 59 -0.15 25.36 -1.90
N LYS A 60 0.54 25.85 -0.88
CA LYS A 60 1.97 26.22 -0.96
C LYS A 60 2.85 25.00 -0.68
N GLU A 61 4.10 25.07 -1.12
CA GLU A 61 5.08 24.02 -0.84
C GLU A 61 5.22 23.79 0.68
N GLY A 62 5.05 22.53 1.11
CA GLY A 62 5.05 22.12 2.50
C GLY A 62 3.67 22.13 3.17
N GLU A 63 2.64 22.66 2.52
CA GLU A 63 1.26 22.59 3.00
C GLU A 63 0.57 21.29 2.56
N GLY A 64 -0.37 20.83 3.37
CA GLY A 64 -1.15 19.63 3.10
C GLY A 64 -2.39 19.54 3.97
N SER A 65 -3.23 18.57 3.65
CA SER A 65 -4.52 18.33 4.28
C SER A 65 -4.68 16.85 4.63
N ASN A 66 -5.51 16.59 5.63
CA ASN A 66 -5.95 15.25 6.01
C ASN A 66 -7.45 15.16 5.79
N SER A 67 -7.90 14.06 5.20
CA SER A 67 -9.30 13.82 4.88
C SER A 67 -9.74 12.41 5.25
N SER A 68 -10.98 12.32 5.74
CA SER A 68 -11.69 11.06 5.90
C SER A 68 -12.85 11.04 4.91
N ILE A 69 -12.78 10.16 3.92
CA ILE A 69 -13.78 10.07 2.85
C ILE A 69 -14.64 8.85 3.11
N PHE A 70 -15.95 9.07 3.19
CA PHE A 70 -16.95 8.03 3.35
C PHE A 70 -17.66 7.84 2.01
N GLY A 71 -17.08 7.00 1.14
CA GLY A 71 -17.61 6.71 -0.19
C GLY A 71 -17.66 5.21 -0.45
N MET A 72 -17.12 4.80 -1.60
CA MET A 72 -16.95 3.37 -1.93
C MET A 72 -16.18 2.62 -0.84
N PHE A 73 -15.16 3.28 -0.28
CA PHE A 73 -14.42 2.81 0.88
C PHE A 73 -14.47 3.87 1.98
N LYS A 74 -14.26 3.43 3.21
CA LYS A 74 -13.85 4.31 4.30
C LYS A 74 -12.37 4.61 4.12
N THR A 75 -12.06 5.76 3.55
CA THR A 75 -10.69 6.16 3.17
C THR A 75 -10.13 7.15 4.19
N THR A 76 -8.89 6.90 4.62
CA THR A 76 -8.05 7.89 5.31
C THR A 76 -6.97 8.35 4.34
N LEU A 77 -6.93 9.65 4.10
CA LEU A 77 -6.07 10.29 3.10
C LEU A 77 -5.30 11.44 3.73
N LEU A 78 -4.00 11.48 3.49
CA LEU A 78 -3.17 12.68 3.64
C LEU A 78 -2.66 13.04 2.24
N TYR A 79 -2.71 14.31 1.89
CA TYR A 79 -2.09 14.81 0.68
C TYR A 79 -1.51 16.21 0.91
N GLY A 80 -0.61 16.63 0.03
CA GLY A 80 -0.06 17.98 0.11
C GLY A 80 0.84 18.30 -1.06
N ARG A 81 1.24 19.57 -1.15
CA ARG A 81 2.22 20.02 -2.12
C ARG A 81 3.61 19.83 -1.54
N LEU A 82 4.30 18.80 -2.02
CA LEU A 82 5.61 18.46 -1.51
C LEU A 82 6.46 17.82 -2.61
N LYS A 83 7.67 18.36 -2.81
CA LYS A 83 8.67 17.75 -3.67
C LYS A 83 9.10 16.37 -3.18
N PRO A 84 9.46 15.45 -4.09
CA PRO A 84 10.00 14.15 -3.74
C PRO A 84 11.22 14.28 -2.83
N ARG A 85 11.21 13.49 -1.77
CA ARG A 85 12.32 13.39 -0.82
C ARG A 85 12.41 11.98 -0.27
N CYS A 86 13.58 11.63 0.24
CA CYS A 86 13.78 10.36 0.92
C CYS A 86 12.86 10.27 2.15
N GLU A 87 12.18 9.15 2.35
CA GLU A 87 11.34 8.96 3.54
C GLU A 87 12.16 8.64 4.79
N GLU A 88 13.40 8.18 4.67
CA GLU A 88 14.29 7.96 5.82
C GLU A 88 14.93 9.27 6.30
N CYS A 89 15.75 9.91 5.47
CA CYS A 89 16.55 11.08 5.88
C CYS A 89 15.95 12.44 5.49
N LYS A 90 14.82 12.46 4.77
CA LYS A 90 14.11 13.68 4.33
C LYS A 90 14.86 14.55 3.30
N THR A 91 16.00 14.09 2.79
CA THR A 91 16.74 14.77 1.70
C THR A 91 15.94 14.79 0.40
N TYR A 92 15.77 15.97 -0.17
CA TYR A 92 15.15 16.16 -1.48
C TYR A 92 16.06 15.67 -2.62
N PHE A 93 15.45 15.20 -3.70
CA PHE A 93 16.17 14.80 -4.90
C PHE A 93 15.39 15.21 -6.16
N GLU A 94 16.11 15.32 -7.27
CA GLU A 94 15.51 15.62 -8.56
C GLU A 94 15.09 14.34 -9.27
N VAL A 95 13.96 14.42 -9.99
CA VAL A 95 13.41 13.32 -10.76
C VAL A 95 13.52 13.64 -12.24
N ASN A 96 13.92 12.65 -13.05
CA ASN A 96 13.94 12.79 -14.49
C ASN A 96 12.51 12.75 -15.06
N GLU A 97 12.06 13.85 -15.66
CA GLU A 97 10.68 14.03 -16.15
C GLU A 97 10.39 13.23 -17.44
N GLY A 98 11.43 12.87 -18.22
CA GLY A 98 11.31 12.19 -19.52
C GLY A 98 11.26 10.67 -19.44
N LEU A 99 10.56 10.12 -18.45
CA LEU A 99 10.69 8.71 -18.11
C LEU A 99 9.90 7.77 -19.03
N SER A 100 10.59 6.83 -19.68
CA SER A 100 9.96 5.74 -20.45
C SER A 100 9.82 4.44 -19.68
N GLU A 101 10.72 4.18 -18.72
CA GLU A 101 10.79 2.94 -17.95
C GLU A 101 11.09 3.25 -16.47
N ALA A 102 10.67 2.36 -15.56
CA ALA A 102 10.92 2.53 -14.15
C ALA A 102 12.42 2.41 -13.82
N TYR A 103 12.88 3.17 -12.82
CA TYR A 103 14.24 3.09 -12.29
C TYR A 103 14.26 3.27 -10.78
N VAL A 104 15.39 2.93 -10.16
CA VAL A 104 15.61 3.10 -8.73
C VAL A 104 16.55 4.28 -8.52
N HIS A 105 16.09 5.30 -7.80
CA HIS A 105 16.94 6.35 -7.26
C HIS A 105 17.53 5.90 -5.92
N LYS A 106 18.85 5.96 -5.76
CA LYS A 106 19.51 5.75 -4.47
C LYS A 106 19.76 7.10 -3.82
N CYS A 107 19.24 7.30 -2.61
CA CYS A 107 19.46 8.52 -1.85
C CYS A 107 20.96 8.71 -1.56
N SER A 108 21.48 9.91 -1.83
CA SER A 108 22.90 10.24 -1.61
C SER A 108 23.33 10.21 -0.15
N GLU A 109 22.41 10.48 0.78
CA GLU A 109 22.74 10.63 2.21
C GLU A 109 22.63 9.33 3.00
N CYS A 110 21.56 8.56 2.80
CA CYS A 110 21.30 7.34 3.56
C CYS A 110 21.39 6.05 2.74
N GLY A 111 21.51 6.14 1.41
CA GLY A 111 21.57 4.97 0.52
C GLY A 111 20.23 4.25 0.30
N CYS A 112 19.13 4.72 0.88
CA CYS A 112 17.80 4.15 0.68
C CYS A 112 17.41 4.17 -0.82
N SER A 113 16.81 3.07 -1.28
CA SER A 113 16.32 2.90 -2.66
C SER A 113 14.89 3.43 -2.76
N ILE A 114 14.63 4.25 -3.77
CA ILE A 114 13.33 4.86 -4.04
C ILE A 114 12.95 4.53 -5.47
N GLU A 115 11.83 3.83 -5.65
CA GLU A 115 11.34 3.48 -6.98
C GLU A 115 10.69 4.68 -7.66
N ILE A 116 10.97 4.87 -8.94
CA ILE A 116 10.39 5.93 -9.77
C ILE A 116 9.89 5.28 -11.04
N SER A 117 8.62 5.48 -11.36
CA SER A 117 7.94 4.79 -12.46
C SER A 117 7.16 5.76 -13.35
N PRO A 118 7.00 5.45 -14.65
CA PRO A 118 6.12 6.22 -15.51
C PRO A 118 4.67 6.04 -15.07
N CYS A 119 3.83 7.03 -15.35
CA CYS A 119 2.38 6.94 -15.08
C CYS A 119 1.79 5.70 -15.79
N PRO A 120 1.08 4.80 -15.07
CA PRO A 120 0.50 3.62 -15.67
C PRO A 120 -0.55 4.00 -16.73
N SER A 121 -0.68 3.16 -17.76
CA SER A 121 -1.44 3.48 -18.96
C SER A 121 -2.91 3.80 -18.68
N TRP A 122 -3.53 3.12 -17.71
CA TRP A 122 -4.91 3.39 -17.31
C TRP A 122 -5.05 4.75 -16.64
N LEU A 123 -4.12 5.11 -15.74
CA LEU A 123 -4.17 6.37 -15.02
C LEU A 123 -3.90 7.55 -15.97
N LYS A 124 -2.97 7.37 -16.91
CA LYS A 124 -2.66 8.36 -17.96
C LYS A 124 -3.86 8.66 -18.86
N LYS A 125 -4.76 7.69 -19.09
CA LYS A 125 -6.00 7.93 -19.85
C LYS A 125 -6.98 8.83 -19.09
N ILE A 126 -6.98 8.76 -17.76
CA ILE A 126 -7.86 9.55 -16.90
C ILE A 126 -7.26 10.94 -16.66
N TYR A 127 -5.95 11.00 -16.38
CA TYR A 127 -5.20 12.22 -16.16
C TYR A 127 -3.93 12.27 -17.02
N PRO A 128 -4.02 12.81 -18.24
CA PRO A 128 -2.84 12.98 -19.12
C PRO A 128 -1.76 13.92 -18.57
N ALA A 129 -2.11 14.76 -17.60
CA ALA A 129 -1.19 15.67 -16.91
C ALA A 129 -0.23 14.92 -15.98
N ILE A 130 -0.60 13.75 -15.46
CA ILE A 130 0.27 12.93 -14.62
C ILE A 130 1.35 12.29 -15.49
N LYS A 131 2.62 12.55 -15.17
CA LYS A 131 3.78 12.07 -15.93
C LYS A 131 4.44 10.87 -15.29
N LEU A 132 4.63 10.92 -13.98
CA LEU A 132 5.39 9.92 -13.24
C LEU A 132 4.88 9.75 -11.81
N LEU A 133 5.33 8.66 -11.20
CA LEU A 133 5.07 8.31 -9.82
C LEU A 133 6.42 8.07 -9.11
N VAL A 134 6.50 8.47 -7.85
CA VAL A 134 7.68 8.25 -7.00
C VAL A 134 7.26 7.49 -5.75
N ASN A 135 8.00 6.46 -5.41
CA ASN A 135 7.75 5.56 -4.29
C ASN A 135 6.33 4.95 -4.29
N ALA A 136 5.77 4.72 -5.48
CA ALA A 136 4.39 4.25 -5.64
C ALA A 136 4.36 2.81 -6.14
N ASP A 137 3.57 1.97 -5.48
CA ASP A 137 3.23 0.65 -5.96
C ASP A 137 2.30 0.77 -7.18
N VAL A 138 2.75 0.27 -8.33
CA VAL A 138 1.97 0.23 -9.58
C VAL A 138 1.51 -1.17 -9.96
N LYS A 139 1.96 -2.19 -9.22
CA LYS A 139 1.60 -3.59 -9.42
C LYS A 139 0.68 -4.02 -8.29
N SER A 140 -0.52 -4.46 -8.63
CA SER A 140 -1.42 -5.05 -7.65
C SER A 140 -0.90 -6.42 -7.23
N SER A 141 -0.84 -6.70 -5.92
CA SER A 141 -0.72 -8.08 -5.44
C SER A 141 -2.11 -8.74 -5.46
N SER A 142 -2.15 -10.03 -5.76
CA SER A 142 -3.39 -10.80 -5.82
C SER A 142 -3.16 -12.22 -5.37
N GLY A 143 -4.16 -12.79 -4.69
CA GLY A 143 -4.09 -14.12 -4.11
C GLY A 143 -3.50 -14.13 -2.71
N LYS A 144 -3.49 -15.30 -2.08
CA LYS A 144 -2.86 -15.51 -0.77
C LYS A 144 -1.36 -15.29 -0.91
N GLU A 145 -0.80 -14.38 -0.12
CA GLU A 145 0.65 -14.22 -0.08
C GLU A 145 1.28 -15.39 0.69
N PRO A 146 2.46 -15.89 0.30
CA PRO A 146 3.18 -16.87 1.09
C PRO A 146 3.62 -16.22 2.42
N PRO A 147 3.77 -17.00 3.50
CA PRO A 147 4.20 -16.44 4.76
C PRO A 147 5.59 -15.80 4.67
N ALA A 148 5.75 -14.63 5.28
CA ALA A 148 6.99 -13.86 5.30
C ALA A 148 8.15 -14.58 6.02
N ILE A 149 7.84 -15.55 6.88
CA ILE A 149 8.80 -16.35 7.61
C ILE A 149 8.75 -17.78 7.10
N SER A 150 9.91 -18.33 6.72
CA SER A 150 10.07 -19.74 6.39
C SER A 150 10.62 -20.53 7.59
N GLY A 151 9.99 -21.66 7.89
CA GLY A 151 10.38 -22.55 8.98
C GLY A 151 9.20 -23.00 9.85
N PRO A 152 9.34 -24.09 10.62
CA PRO A 152 8.25 -24.62 11.43
C PRO A 152 7.94 -23.66 12.59
N ILE A 153 6.79 -23.03 12.55
CA ILE A 153 6.25 -22.32 13.72
C ILE A 153 5.53 -23.32 14.61
N VAL A 154 6.12 -23.63 15.75
CA VAL A 154 5.49 -24.53 16.73
C VAL A 154 4.40 -23.77 17.46
N PHE A 155 3.15 -24.16 17.22
CA PHE A 155 1.99 -23.68 17.96
C PHE A 155 1.24 -24.87 18.55
N SER A 156 0.88 -24.82 19.83
CA SER A 156 0.20 -25.92 20.51
C SER A 156 -1.32 -25.80 20.37
N CYS A 157 -1.98 -26.92 20.07
CA CYS A 157 -3.43 -27.02 20.05
C CYS A 157 -3.99 -26.64 21.44
N PRO A 158 -4.88 -25.63 21.54
CA PRO A 158 -5.45 -25.21 22.82
C PRO A 158 -6.29 -26.29 23.52
N LYS A 159 -6.77 -27.29 22.77
CA LYS A 159 -7.62 -28.38 23.29
C LYS A 159 -6.83 -29.56 23.83
N CYS A 160 -5.80 -30.03 23.13
CA CYS A 160 -5.08 -31.27 23.46
C CYS A 160 -3.57 -31.10 23.71
N GLY A 161 -3.02 -29.89 23.50
CA GLY A 161 -1.58 -29.62 23.62
C GLY A 161 -0.71 -30.11 22.47
N GLY A 162 -1.27 -30.89 21.52
CA GLY A 162 -0.52 -31.39 20.36
C GLY A 162 0.04 -30.27 19.48
N ALA A 163 1.24 -30.46 18.92
CA ALA A 163 1.86 -29.48 18.05
C ALA A 163 1.10 -29.36 16.72
N LEU A 164 0.87 -28.13 16.26
CA LEU A 164 0.24 -27.85 14.98
C LEU A 164 1.30 -27.54 13.92
N THR A 165 1.12 -28.11 12.73
CA THR A 165 1.90 -27.75 11.55
C THR A 165 1.20 -26.58 10.86
N ILE A 166 1.85 -25.41 10.84
CA ILE A 166 1.29 -24.19 10.24
C ILE A 166 2.09 -23.85 8.99
N ASP A 167 1.42 -23.86 7.84
CA ASP A 167 1.98 -23.46 6.54
C ASP A 167 1.74 -21.97 6.21
N GLY A 168 0.94 -21.29 7.04
CA GLY A 168 0.56 -19.90 6.86
C GLY A 168 -0.49 -19.65 5.79
N MET A 169 -1.02 -20.68 5.10
CA MET A 169 -1.98 -20.47 4.02
C MET A 169 -3.40 -20.26 4.52
N ASP A 170 -3.75 -20.90 5.63
CA ASP A 170 -5.08 -20.81 6.21
C ASP A 170 -5.02 -20.44 7.69
N ARG A 171 -5.94 -19.57 8.09
CA ARG A 171 -6.06 -19.11 9.47
C ARG A 171 -6.75 -20.13 10.37
N LEU A 172 -7.43 -21.11 9.78
CA LEU A 172 -8.10 -22.19 10.49
C LEU A 172 -7.40 -23.51 10.15
N VAL A 173 -6.66 -24.06 11.12
CA VAL A 173 -5.79 -25.23 10.90
C VAL A 173 -6.36 -26.43 11.66
N PRO A 174 -6.56 -27.60 11.02
CA PRO A 174 -7.00 -28.80 11.72
C PRO A 174 -5.88 -29.39 12.59
N CYS A 175 -6.20 -29.75 13.83
CA CYS A 175 -5.27 -30.48 14.69
C CYS A 175 -5.25 -31.96 14.30
N GLU A 176 -4.12 -32.47 13.84
CA GLU A 176 -3.94 -33.88 13.44
C GLU A 176 -4.15 -34.87 14.60
N TYR A 177 -4.00 -34.43 15.85
CA TYR A 177 -4.12 -35.28 17.04
C TYR A 177 -5.55 -35.45 17.54
N CYS A 178 -6.35 -34.37 17.57
CA CYS A 178 -7.70 -34.39 18.16
C CYS A 178 -8.82 -33.93 17.21
N GLY A 179 -8.48 -33.60 15.97
CA GLY A 179 -9.41 -33.23 14.90
C GLY A 179 -10.09 -31.86 15.06
N VAL A 180 -9.76 -31.07 16.09
CA VAL A 180 -10.36 -29.74 16.25
C VAL A 180 -9.73 -28.76 15.26
N ASN A 181 -10.55 -27.90 14.67
CA ASN A 181 -10.08 -26.75 13.91
C ASN A 181 -9.64 -25.65 14.88
N VAL A 182 -8.36 -25.29 14.82
CA VAL A 182 -7.75 -24.25 15.64
C VAL A 182 -7.65 -22.97 14.83
N TYR A 183 -8.25 -21.90 15.35
CA TYR A 183 -8.11 -20.57 14.76
C TYR A 183 -6.80 -19.94 15.22
N LEU A 184 -5.97 -19.50 14.28
CA LEU A 184 -4.69 -18.87 14.59
C LEU A 184 -4.91 -17.46 15.17
N PRO A 185 -4.33 -17.17 16.35
CA PRO A 185 -4.34 -15.84 16.95
C PRO A 185 -3.79 -14.75 16.01
N ASP A 186 -4.23 -13.51 16.18
CA ASP A 186 -3.82 -12.36 15.33
C ASP A 186 -2.31 -12.12 15.33
N ASP A 187 -1.65 -12.26 16.48
CA ASP A 187 -0.21 -12.04 16.64
C ASP A 187 0.61 -13.07 15.85
N LEU A 188 0.19 -14.33 15.87
CA LEU A 188 0.80 -15.38 15.05
C LEU A 188 0.49 -15.15 13.57
N TRP A 189 -0.75 -14.80 13.24
CA TRP A 189 -1.17 -14.55 11.86
C TRP A 189 -0.41 -13.38 11.24
N LEU A 190 -0.25 -12.27 11.95
CA LEU A 190 0.47 -11.08 11.47
C LEU A 190 1.99 -11.26 11.46
N ARG A 191 2.54 -12.29 12.13
CA ARG A 191 3.94 -12.69 11.91
C ARG A 191 4.12 -13.44 10.59
N LEU A 192 3.12 -14.23 10.20
CA LEU A 192 3.09 -14.93 8.92
C LEU A 192 2.77 -13.97 7.78
N HIS A 193 1.84 -13.03 8.00
CA HIS A 193 1.38 -12.03 7.03
C HIS A 193 1.52 -10.62 7.61
N PRO A 194 2.74 -10.05 7.64
CA PRO A 194 2.97 -8.72 8.17
C PRO A 194 2.15 -7.67 7.43
N ALA A 195 1.38 -6.88 8.17
CA ALA A 195 0.67 -5.74 7.62
C ALA A 195 1.64 -4.76 6.96
N LYS A 196 1.41 -4.40 5.69
CA LYS A 196 2.16 -3.34 5.02
C LYS A 196 2.06 -2.06 5.83
N THR A 197 3.20 -1.36 5.96
CA THR A 197 3.22 -0.02 6.54
C THR A 197 2.65 0.98 5.54
N LYS A 198 1.98 1.99 6.07
CA LYS A 198 1.49 3.10 5.28
C LYS A 198 2.69 3.92 4.81
N GLU A 199 2.82 4.12 3.52
CA GLU A 199 3.95 4.84 2.93
C GLU A 199 3.47 6.03 2.11
N ARG A 200 4.34 7.05 2.05
CA ARG A 200 4.15 8.19 1.18
C ARG A 200 4.64 7.88 -0.21
N TRP A 201 3.83 8.25 -1.17
CA TRP A 201 4.16 8.22 -2.58
C TRP A 201 3.82 9.57 -3.21
N PHE A 202 4.44 9.87 -4.35
CA PHE A 202 4.31 11.17 -4.99
C PHE A 202 3.84 11.04 -6.43
N ILE A 203 3.10 12.04 -6.87
CA ILE A 203 2.66 12.22 -8.25
C ILE A 203 3.36 13.44 -8.83
N GLY A 204 4.07 13.26 -9.94
CA GLY A 204 4.59 14.36 -10.76
C GLY A 204 3.63 14.70 -11.89
N PHE A 205 3.22 15.97 -11.99
CA PHE A 205 2.24 16.43 -12.97
C PHE A 205 2.43 17.88 -13.43
N GLU A 206 1.86 18.23 -14.58
CA GLU A 206 1.90 19.59 -15.17
C GLU A 206 0.78 20.52 -14.69
#